data_AF-A0A8D8NBR3-F1
#
_entry.id   AF-A0A8D8NBR3-F1
#
_cell.length_a   1.000
_cell.length_b   1.000
_cell.length_c   1.000
_cell.angle_alpha   90.00
_cell.angle_beta   90.00
_cell.angle_gamma   90.00
#
_symmetry.space_group_name_H-M   'P 1'
#
loop_
_entity.id
_entity.type
_entity.pdbx_description
1 polymer ?
#
loop_
_entity_poly.entity_id
_entity_poly.type
_entity_poly.pdbx_seq_one_letter_code
_entity_poly.pdbx_strand_id
1 'polypeptide(L)'
;MIFKRFFSSTPCRFLTSSVKYVQGQSPAPKIREYFYYIDHEGMLFLDDARIKNFTSCFKERKFLEFFFKRIRPNDITAETSAHYRDHFPFVSLCGRERNFIRCDDVPAVFTHVFRDKEGGGERL
;
A
#
# COMPACT_ATOMS: atom_id res chain seq x y z
N MET A 1 -18.04 -22.80 18.55
CA MET A 1 -17.66 -21.36 18.62
C MET A 1 -17.61 -20.82 17.20
N ILE A 2 -18.62 -20.05 16.82
CA ILE A 2 -18.82 -19.58 15.43
C ILE A 2 -18.03 -18.29 15.25
N PHE A 3 -16.98 -18.35 14.44
CA PHE A 3 -16.25 -17.17 13.97
C PHE A 3 -17.18 -16.35 13.06
N LYS A 4 -17.71 -15.24 13.57
CA LYS A 4 -18.35 -14.22 12.73
C LYS A 4 -17.25 -13.51 11.94
N ARG A 5 -17.05 -13.92 10.69
CA ARG A 5 -16.36 -13.13 9.68
C ARG A 5 -17.13 -11.82 9.50
N PHE A 6 -16.63 -10.74 10.09
CA PHE A 6 -17.03 -9.39 9.72
C PHE A 6 -16.45 -9.09 8.34
N PHE A 7 -17.20 -9.43 7.29
CA PHE A 7 -17.03 -8.77 6.00
C PHE A 7 -17.70 -7.39 6.14
N SER A 8 -16.90 -6.36 6.36
CA SER A 8 -17.33 -4.99 6.12
C SER A 8 -17.45 -4.82 4.60
N SER A 9 -18.64 -5.07 4.05
CA SER A 9 -19.00 -4.66 2.70
C SER A 9 -19.18 -3.14 2.70
N THR A 10 -18.09 -2.40 2.79
CA THR A 10 -18.12 -0.98 2.45
C THR A 10 -18.37 -0.90 0.95
N PRO A 11 -19.49 -0.30 0.50
CA PRO A 11 -19.73 -0.14 -0.93
C PRO A 11 -18.58 0.66 -1.51
N CYS A 12 -17.99 0.15 -2.60
CA CYS A 12 -17.03 0.87 -3.41
C CYS A 12 -17.74 2.09 -3.99
N ARG A 13 -17.73 3.20 -3.23
CA ARG A 13 -18.14 4.49 -3.74
C ARG A 13 -17.05 4.88 -4.72
N PHE A 14 -17.34 4.70 -6.02
CA PHE A 14 -16.61 5.41 -7.06
C PHE A 14 -16.79 6.91 -6.80
N LEU A 15 -15.88 7.48 -6.01
CA LEU A 15 -15.84 8.90 -5.73
C LEU A 15 -15.27 9.60 -6.95
N THR A 16 -16.15 10.21 -7.73
CA THR A 16 -15.85 11.05 -8.89
C THR A 16 -15.28 12.41 -8.49
N SER A 17 -14.42 12.47 -7.46
CA SER A 17 -13.64 13.67 -7.14
C SER A 17 -12.19 13.41 -7.56
N SER A 18 -11.68 14.17 -8.52
CA SER A 18 -10.26 14.14 -8.83
C SER A 18 -9.51 14.74 -7.64
N VAL A 19 -8.90 13.90 -6.82
CA VAL A 19 -8.03 14.34 -5.74
C VAL A 19 -6.76 14.96 -6.33
N LYS A 20 -6.46 16.18 -5.88
CA LYS A 20 -5.27 16.91 -6.29
C LYS A 20 -4.12 16.60 -5.34
N TYR A 21 -2.98 16.24 -5.92
CA TYR A 21 -1.72 16.06 -5.21
C TYR A 21 -0.55 16.37 -6.14
N VAL A 22 0.62 16.63 -5.55
CA VAL A 22 1.90 16.76 -6.25
C VAL A 22 2.88 15.80 -5.60
N GLN A 23 3.63 15.03 -6.41
CA GLN A 23 4.63 14.11 -5.87
C GLN A 23 5.73 14.87 -5.11
N GLY A 24 6.03 14.39 -3.89
CA GLY A 24 7.07 14.99 -3.05
C GLY A 24 6.67 16.31 -2.39
N GLN A 25 5.38 16.65 -2.37
CA GLN A 25 4.89 17.86 -1.69
C GLN A 25 5.19 17.83 -0.18
N SER A 26 5.29 19.02 0.42
CA SER A 26 5.64 19.19 1.85
C SER A 26 4.60 20.06 2.55
N PRO A 27 3.44 19.50 2.96
CA PRO A 27 2.34 20.28 3.55
C PRO A 27 2.68 20.88 4.92
N ALA A 28 3.64 20.28 5.63
CA ALA A 28 4.11 20.76 6.93
C ALA A 28 5.63 20.59 7.05
N PRO A 29 6.29 21.31 7.98
CA PRO A 29 7.71 21.17 8.20
C PRO A 29 8.10 19.71 8.49
N LYS A 30 9.14 19.22 7.80
CA LYS A 30 9.68 17.85 7.94
C LYS A 30 8.73 16.73 7.49
N ILE A 31 7.63 17.05 6.81
CA ILE A 31 6.74 16.06 6.20
C ILE A 31 6.92 16.12 4.68
N ARG A 32 7.12 14.97 4.04
CA ARG A 32 7.07 14.80 2.58
C ARG A 32 6.00 13.78 2.23
N GLU A 33 5.21 14.05 1.21
CA GLU A 33 4.14 13.17 0.78
C GLU A 33 4.43 12.62 -0.61
N TYR A 34 4.27 11.30 -0.75
CA TYR A 34 4.40 10.58 -2.00
C TYR A 34 3.15 9.72 -2.21
N PHE A 35 2.78 9.51 -3.47
CA PHE A 35 1.56 8.81 -3.85
C PHE A 35 1.92 7.63 -4.74
N TYR A 36 1.47 6.44 -4.33
CA TYR A 36 1.81 5.17 -4.96
C TYR A 36 0.57 4.40 -5.41
N TYR A 37 0.76 3.60 -6.44
CA TYR A 37 -0.20 2.64 -6.97
C TYR A 37 0.39 1.22 -6.87
N ILE A 38 -0.44 0.27 -6.41
CA ILE A 38 -0.12 -1.17 -6.41
C ILE A 38 -1.09 -1.86 -7.37
N ASP A 39 -0.56 -2.60 -8.34
CA ASP A 39 -1.39 -3.38 -9.27
C ASP A 39 -1.77 -4.76 -8.71
N HIS A 40 -2.56 -5.52 -9.47
CA HIS A 40 -2.99 -6.87 -9.12
C HIS A 40 -1.86 -7.90 -9.07
N GLU A 41 -0.69 -7.62 -9.66
CA GLU A 41 0.50 -8.47 -9.56
C GLU A 41 1.34 -8.13 -8.31
N GLY A 42 0.98 -7.08 -7.58
CA GLY A 42 1.71 -6.59 -6.41
C GLY A 42 2.91 -5.70 -6.77
N MET A 43 3.01 -5.22 -8.01
CA MET A 43 4.04 -4.27 -8.42
C MET A 43 3.71 -2.86 -7.91
N LEU A 44 4.74 -2.18 -7.42
CA LEU A 44 4.64 -0.83 -6.86
C LEU A 44 5.08 0.22 -7.90
N PHE A 45 4.28 1.27 -8.05
CA PHE A 45 4.50 2.38 -8.99
C PHE A 45 4.25 3.73 -8.31
N LEU A 46 4.81 4.79 -8.88
CA LEU A 46 4.30 6.14 -8.60
C LEU A 46 2.90 6.30 -9.20
N ASP A 47 2.03 6.98 -8.49
CA ASP A 47 0.62 7.06 -8.89
C ASP A 47 0.41 7.81 -10.20
N ASP A 48 1.16 8.88 -10.40
CA ASP A 48 1.18 9.77 -11.57
C ASP A 48 2.04 9.22 -12.74
N ALA A 49 2.66 8.04 -12.58
CA ALA A 49 3.40 7.41 -13.66
C ALA A 49 2.49 7.15 -14.87
N ARG A 50 2.86 7.71 -16.03
CA ARG A 50 2.11 7.59 -17.29
C ARG A 50 2.04 6.14 -17.79
N ILE A 51 3.12 5.38 -17.60
CA ILE A 51 3.22 3.97 -17.99
C ILE A 51 3.51 3.17 -16.73
N LYS A 52 2.70 2.14 -16.46
CA LYS A 52 2.85 1.22 -15.33
C LYS A 52 3.08 -0.18 -15.88
N ASN A 53 4.36 -0.53 -16.00
CA ASN A 53 4.85 -1.79 -16.54
C ASN A 53 6.10 -2.27 -15.78
N PHE A 54 6.61 -3.45 -16.14
CA PHE A 54 7.79 -4.03 -15.48
C PHE A 54 9.05 -3.14 -15.49
N THR A 55 9.23 -2.23 -16.45
CA THR A 55 10.43 -1.36 -16.44
C THR A 55 10.26 -0.13 -15.53
N SER A 56 9.02 0.30 -15.29
CA SER A 56 8.67 1.44 -14.44
C SER A 56 8.42 1.12 -12.97
N CYS A 57 8.25 -0.16 -12.60
CA CYS A 57 8.00 -0.55 -11.22
C CYS A 57 9.25 -0.40 -10.34
N PHE A 58 9.03 -0.19 -9.04
CA PHE A 58 10.11 -0.24 -8.06
C PHE A 58 10.60 -1.68 -7.88
N LYS A 59 11.92 -1.87 -7.84
CA LYS A 59 12.57 -3.19 -7.72
C LYS A 59 13.59 -3.30 -6.59
N GLU A 60 13.85 -2.20 -5.90
CA GLU A 60 14.88 -2.19 -4.86
C GLU A 60 14.39 -2.95 -3.63
N ARG A 61 15.00 -4.13 -3.39
CA ARG A 61 14.53 -5.07 -2.36
C ARG A 61 14.41 -4.44 -0.97
N LYS A 62 15.42 -3.67 -0.52
CA LYS A 62 15.41 -3.06 0.83
C LYS A 62 14.26 -2.06 0.97
N PHE A 63 14.03 -1.24 -0.04
CA PHE A 63 12.90 -0.32 -0.08
C PHE A 63 11.56 -1.06 -0.06
N LEU A 64 11.38 -2.07 -0.93
CA LEU A 64 10.13 -2.83 -0.99
C LEU A 64 9.83 -3.56 0.32
N GLU A 65 10.82 -4.25 0.90
CA GLU A 65 10.67 -4.91 2.20
C GLU A 65 10.25 -3.90 3.29
N PHE A 66 10.90 -2.74 3.33
CA PHE A 66 10.58 -1.68 4.28
C PHE A 66 9.17 -1.10 4.06
N PHE A 67 8.80 -0.90 2.80
CA PHE A 67 7.56 -0.27 2.36
C PHE A 67 6.36 -1.15 2.69
N PHE A 68 6.35 -2.39 2.18
CA PHE A 68 5.26 -3.35 2.36
C PHE A 68 5.09 -3.75 3.83
N LYS A 69 6.18 -3.91 4.59
CA LYS A 69 6.12 -4.22 6.02
C LYS A 69 5.38 -3.17 6.87
N ARG A 70 5.31 -1.92 6.40
CA ARG A 70 4.71 -0.79 7.12
C ARG A 70 3.38 -0.33 6.55
N ILE A 71 2.83 -1.02 5.55
CA ILE A 71 1.50 -0.69 5.04
C ILE A 71 0.47 -0.87 6.16
N ARG A 72 -0.37 0.14 6.32
CA ARG A 72 -1.48 0.16 7.26
C ARG A 72 -2.65 0.95 6.67
N PRO A 73 -3.87 0.79 7.18
CA PRO A 73 -4.99 1.66 6.82
C PRO A 73 -4.62 3.14 7.01
N ASN A 74 -5.11 3.99 6.11
CA ASN A 74 -4.92 5.43 6.19
C ASN A 74 -5.82 6.04 7.27
N ASP A 75 -5.35 6.01 8.51
CA ASP A 75 -6.00 6.63 9.67
C ASP A 75 -5.39 8.02 9.98
N ILE A 76 -4.74 8.66 9.03
CA ILE A 76 -4.15 9.99 9.24
C ILE A 76 -5.29 11.02 9.29
N THR A 77 -5.57 11.52 10.48
CA THR A 77 -6.58 12.55 10.74
C THR A 77 -6.03 13.97 10.69
N ALA A 78 -4.74 14.15 10.34
CA ALA A 78 -4.16 15.48 10.17
C ALA A 78 -4.98 16.23 9.12
N GLU A 79 -5.42 17.46 9.45
CA GLU A 79 -6.36 18.25 8.66
C GLU A 79 -5.92 18.38 7.18
N THR A 80 -4.62 18.41 6.93
CA THR A 80 -4.04 18.58 5.59
C THR A 80 -3.99 17.32 4.73
N SER A 81 -4.12 16.12 5.33
CA SER A 81 -3.99 14.84 4.61
C SER A 81 -5.24 13.95 4.74
N ALA A 82 -6.21 14.34 5.58
CA ALA A 82 -7.43 13.58 5.81
C ALA A 82 -8.27 13.39 4.54
N HIS A 83 -8.22 14.35 3.60
CA HIS A 83 -8.96 14.27 2.34
C HIS A 83 -8.44 13.18 1.39
N TYR A 84 -7.23 12.67 1.61
CA TYR A 84 -6.67 11.57 0.81
C TYR A 84 -7.27 10.22 1.16
N ARG A 85 -7.91 10.05 2.32
CA ARG A 85 -8.37 8.74 2.83
C ARG A 85 -9.26 7.98 1.86
N ASP A 86 -10.14 8.69 1.18
CA ASP A 86 -11.11 8.12 0.24
C ASP A 86 -10.47 7.61 -1.06
N HIS A 87 -9.33 8.20 -1.45
CA HIS A 87 -8.63 7.87 -2.70
C HIS A 87 -7.38 7.03 -2.48
N PHE A 88 -6.79 7.14 -1.31
CA PHE A 88 -5.61 6.43 -0.84
C PHE A 88 -5.93 5.77 0.51
N PRO A 89 -6.58 4.59 0.47
CA PRO A 89 -7.06 3.90 1.66
C PRO A 89 -5.93 3.36 2.54
N PHE A 90 -4.70 3.29 2.03
CA PHE A 90 -3.54 2.79 2.75
C PHE A 90 -2.42 3.81 2.81
N VAL A 91 -1.52 3.65 3.80
CA VAL A 91 -0.32 4.46 3.96
C VAL A 91 0.84 3.62 4.44
N SER A 92 2.05 3.92 3.96
CA SER A 92 3.31 3.44 4.52
C SER A 92 4.12 4.61 5.07
N LEU A 93 4.55 4.52 6.32
CA LEU A 93 5.30 5.60 6.99
C LEU A 93 6.80 5.33 6.93
N CYS A 94 7.58 6.28 6.40
CA CYS A 94 9.03 6.19 6.29
C CYS A 94 9.71 7.43 6.89
N GLY A 95 9.83 7.47 8.23
CA GLY A 95 10.40 8.62 8.92
C GLY A 95 9.62 9.91 8.66
N ARG A 96 10.20 10.79 7.84
CA ARG A 96 9.61 12.06 7.40
C ARG A 96 8.62 11.92 6.25
N GLU A 97 8.64 10.78 5.57
CA GLU A 97 7.82 10.53 4.39
C GLU A 97 6.48 9.88 4.79
N ARG A 98 5.44 10.29 4.08
CA ARG A 98 4.09 9.75 4.12
C ARG A 98 3.78 9.22 2.72
N ASN A 99 3.77 7.90 2.59
CA ASN A 99 3.57 7.25 1.32
C ASN A 99 2.11 6.80 1.25
N PHE A 100 1.26 7.58 0.61
CA PHE A 100 -0.15 7.27 0.39
C PHE A 100 -0.29 6.25 -0.73
N ILE A 101 -1.17 5.27 -0.54
CA ILE A 101 -1.26 4.10 -1.40
C ILE A 101 -2.70 3.87 -1.78
N ARG A 102 -2.91 3.71 -3.09
CA ARG A 102 -4.10 3.07 -3.65
C ARG A 102 -3.70 1.77 -4.35
N CYS A 103 -4.65 0.85 -4.45
CA CYS A 103 -4.41 -0.46 -5.03
C CYS A 103 -5.60 -0.88 -5.88
N ASP A 104 -5.36 -1.80 -6.82
CA ASP A 104 -6.37 -2.37 -7.71
C ASP A 104 -7.39 -3.22 -6.92
N ASP A 105 -6.89 -4.04 -5.99
CA ASP A 105 -7.72 -4.90 -5.12
C ASP A 105 -7.21 -4.87 -3.67
N VAL A 106 -6.03 -5.47 -3.42
CA VAL A 106 -5.41 -5.56 -2.10
C VAL A 106 -3.99 -4.97 -2.10
N PRO A 107 -3.50 -4.47 -0.95
CA PRO A 107 -2.18 -3.81 -0.90
C PRO A 107 -0.98 -4.78 -0.88
N ALA A 108 -1.22 -6.09 -0.85
CA ALA A 108 -0.17 -7.11 -0.88
C ALA A 108 -0.69 -8.40 -1.53
N VAL A 109 0.16 -9.00 -2.38
CA VAL A 109 -0.15 -10.21 -3.14
C VAL A 109 0.86 -11.29 -2.79
N PHE A 110 0.38 -12.48 -2.40
CA PHE A 110 1.22 -13.64 -2.13
C PHE A 110 1.30 -14.51 -3.39
N THR A 111 2.49 -14.63 -3.97
CA THR A 111 2.72 -15.41 -5.19
C THR A 111 3.09 -16.86 -4.92
N HIS A 112 3.66 -17.15 -3.75
CA HIS A 112 4.13 -18.48 -3.37
C HIS A 112 3.67 -18.82 -1.96
N VAL A 113 3.22 -20.06 -1.80
CA VAL A 113 2.89 -20.64 -0.49
C VAL A 113 3.90 -21.74 -0.23
N PHE A 114 4.74 -21.54 0.79
CA PHE A 114 5.66 -22.57 1.26
C PHE A 114 4.95 -23.40 2.32
N ARG A 115 4.98 -24.73 2.16
CA ARG A 115 4.56 -25.65 3.22
C ARG A 115 5.74 -25.88 4.12
N ASP A 116 5.53 -25.75 5.43
CA ASP A 116 6.51 -26.24 6.39
C ASP A 116 6.67 -27.74 6.15
N LYS A 117 7.92 -28.19 5.98
CA LYS A 117 8.19 -29.63 6.00
C LYS A 117 7.84 -30.09 7.42
N GLU A 118 6.84 -30.95 7.54
CA GLU A 118 6.68 -31.75 8.76
C GLU A 118 8.04 -32.37 9.06
N GLY A 119 8.58 -32.07 10.25
CA GLY A 119 9.87 -32.54 10.69
C GLY A 119 9.87 -34.07 10.77
N GLY A 120 10.23 -34.71 9.66
CA GLY A 120 10.84 -36.03 9.66
C GLY A 120 12.17 -35.92 10.38
N GLY A 121 12.15 -36.19 11.68
CA GLY A 121 13.34 -36.64 12.37
C GLY A 121 13.69 -38.02 11.83
N GLU A 122 14.80 -38.11 11.12
CA GLU A 122 15.87 -39.09 11.36
C GLU A 122 17.01 -38.82 10.37
N ARG A 123 18.15 -38.46 10.94
CA ARG A 123 19.45 -38.74 10.33
C ARG A 123 19.73 -40.22 10.60
N LEU A 124 19.77 -41.03 9.56
CA LEU A 124 20.58 -42.25 9.46
C LEU A 124 21.27 -42.24 8.08
#